data_AF-A0A2S6N361-F1
#
_entry.id   AF-A0A2S6N361-F1
#
_cell.length_a   1.000
_cell.length_b   1.000
_cell.length_c   1.000
_cell.angle_alpha   90.00
_cell.angle_beta   90.00
_cell.angle_gamma   90.00
#
_symmetry.space_group_name_H-M   'P 1'
#
loop_
_entity.id
_entity.type
_entity.pdbx_description
1 polymer ?
#
loop_
_entity_poly.entity_id
_entity_poly.type
_entity_poly.pdbx_seq_one_letter_code
_entity_poly.pdbx_strand_id
1 'polypeptide(L)'
;MIGITLSPEQIGQAPPEVRRWLEQQIVGVLNASRGRPAMQPPERHLIGCDLATARGILSLINDILPVMNVFFELAREPAVATAQGLRALRLDDMARHARLQGPEQVMACLRAVDEALQRVSGAPDALLTALDGAGHCLVADTTARSILALWQEIVAARDLAPRPAADAAPYAGGMAGQQAYDSGMPAGAPPGAMDGHAAA
;
A
#
# COMPACT_ATOMS: atom_id res chain seq x y z
N MET A 1 5.82 -29.20 29.73
CA MET A 1 4.60 -28.37 29.62
C MET A 1 3.96 -28.38 30.99
N ILE A 2 3.92 -27.26 31.70
CA ILE A 2 3.39 -27.19 33.08
C ILE A 2 1.91 -26.83 32.95
N GLY A 3 1.02 -27.77 33.26
CA GLY A 3 -0.42 -27.54 33.28
C GLY A 3 -0.83 -26.94 34.63
N ILE A 4 -1.43 -25.76 34.63
CA ILE A 4 -2.02 -25.16 35.83
C ILE A 4 -3.52 -25.45 35.78
N THR A 5 -4.03 -26.23 36.73
CA THR A 5 -5.47 -26.43 36.92
C THR A 5 -5.99 -25.38 37.90
N LEU A 6 -6.78 -24.43 37.41
CA LEU A 6 -7.43 -23.40 38.23
C LEU A 6 -8.89 -23.77 38.44
N SER A 7 -9.38 -23.70 39.68
CA SER A 7 -10.80 -23.88 39.98
C SER A 7 -11.61 -22.61 39.65
N PRO A 8 -12.93 -22.72 39.40
CA PRO A 8 -13.80 -21.56 39.15
C PRO A 8 -13.76 -20.51 40.27
N GLU A 9 -13.62 -20.93 41.53
CA GLU A 9 -13.48 -19.99 42.66
C GLU A 9 -12.13 -19.26 42.66
N GLN A 10 -11.05 -19.91 42.22
CA GLN A 10 -9.73 -19.25 42.09
C GLN A 10 -9.72 -18.19 40.99
N ILE A 11 -10.50 -18.38 39.92
CA ILE A 11 -10.69 -17.38 38.86
C ILE A 11 -11.52 -16.19 39.39
N GLY A 12 -12.52 -16.47 40.24
CA GLY A 12 -13.33 -15.44 40.89
C GLY A 12 -12.54 -14.55 41.85
N GLN A 13 -11.59 -15.13 42.59
CA GLN A 13 -10.73 -14.41 43.57
C GLN A 13 -9.47 -13.79 42.95
N ALA A 14 -9.23 -13.98 41.65
CA ALA A 14 -8.07 -13.42 40.98
C ALA A 14 -8.16 -11.88 40.87
N PRO A 15 -7.01 -11.16 40.92
CA PRO A 15 -6.96 -9.73 40.61
C PRO A 15 -7.58 -9.43 39.23
N PRO A 16 -8.24 -8.28 39.06
CA PRO A 16 -8.98 -7.96 37.84
C PRO A 16 -8.10 -8.01 36.58
N GLU A 17 -6.82 -7.69 36.70
CA GLU A 17 -5.83 -7.79 35.62
C GLU A 17 -5.61 -9.24 35.19
N VAL A 18 -5.54 -10.17 36.14
CA VAL A 18 -5.35 -11.61 35.90
C VAL A 18 -6.62 -12.23 35.32
N ARG A 19 -7.80 -11.80 35.79
CA ARG A 19 -9.08 -12.24 35.24
C ARG A 19 -9.22 -11.82 33.78
N ARG A 20 -8.95 -10.55 33.47
CA ARG A 20 -8.99 -10.03 32.09
C ARG A 20 -7.99 -10.74 31.18
N TRP A 21 -6.80 -11.06 31.70
CA TRP A 21 -5.81 -11.85 30.98
C TRP A 21 -6.30 -13.29 30.71
N LEU A 22 -6.91 -13.95 31.69
CA LEU A 22 -7.48 -15.30 31.54
C LEU A 22 -8.62 -15.33 30.52
N GLU A 23 -9.53 -14.36 30.55
CA GLU A 23 -10.62 -14.23 29.58
C GLU A 23 -10.10 -14.11 28.15
N GLN A 24 -9.06 -13.31 27.92
CA GLN A 24 -8.41 -13.18 26.61
C GLN A 24 -7.75 -14.48 26.15
N GLN A 25 -7.11 -15.23 27.06
CA GLN A 25 -6.51 -16.53 26.74
C GLN A 25 -7.57 -17.59 26.43
N ILE A 26 -8.67 -17.64 27.19
CA ILE A 26 -9.78 -18.58 26.96
C ILE A 26 -10.44 -18.31 25.60
N VAL A 27 -10.70 -17.05 25.26
CA VAL A 27 -11.22 -16.67 23.93
C VAL A 27 -10.24 -17.08 22.83
N GLY A 28 -8.94 -16.86 23.01
CA GLY A 28 -7.91 -17.29 22.08
C GLY A 28 -7.89 -18.81 21.84
N VAL A 29 -7.99 -19.60 22.91
CA VAL A 29 -7.97 -21.08 22.84
C VAL A 29 -9.29 -21.65 22.30
N LEU A 30 -10.43 -21.08 22.67
CA LEU A 30 -11.75 -21.51 22.16
C LEU A 30 -11.92 -21.19 20.68
N ASN A 31 -11.39 -20.05 20.21
CA ASN A 31 -11.38 -19.72 18.79
C ASN A 31 -10.42 -20.62 18.00
N ALA A 32 -9.28 -21.02 18.58
CA ALA A 32 -8.40 -22.03 17.99
C ALA A 32 -9.04 -23.42 17.93
N SER A 33 -9.91 -23.76 18.89
CA SER A 33 -10.58 -25.06 18.99
C SER A 33 -11.83 -25.19 18.10
N ARG A 34 -12.41 -24.08 17.63
CA ARG A 34 -13.50 -24.07 16.62
C ARG A 34 -12.97 -24.14 15.18
N GLY A 35 -11.90 -24.91 14.98
CA GLY A 35 -11.39 -25.25 13.66
C GLY A 35 -12.43 -26.02 12.85
N ARG A 36 -12.98 -25.34 11.84
CA ARG A 36 -13.72 -25.86 10.69
C ARG A 36 -13.15 -27.21 10.21
N PRO A 37 -13.98 -28.19 9.76
CA PRO A 37 -13.47 -29.48 9.28
C PRO A 37 -12.39 -29.28 8.22
N ALA A 38 -11.26 -29.96 8.44
CA ALA A 38 -10.06 -29.90 7.63
C ALA A 38 -10.36 -30.35 6.20
N MET A 39 -10.64 -29.37 5.33
CA MET A 39 -10.44 -29.52 3.91
C MET A 39 -8.92 -29.58 3.73
N GLN A 40 -8.37 -30.75 3.40
CA GLN A 40 -6.93 -30.91 3.12
C GLN A 40 -6.54 -29.85 2.08
N PRO A 41 -5.73 -28.83 2.43
CA PRO A 41 -5.27 -27.87 1.45
C PRO A 41 -4.18 -28.57 0.62
N PRO A 42 -4.05 -28.29 -0.68
CA PRO A 42 -2.72 -28.40 -1.30
C PRO A 42 -1.77 -27.59 -0.42
N GLU A 43 -0.62 -28.15 -0.02
CA GLU A 43 0.37 -27.52 0.88
C GLU A 43 1.01 -26.29 0.22
N ARG A 44 0.22 -25.24 0.00
CA ARG A 44 0.71 -23.94 -0.41
C ARG A 44 1.45 -23.35 0.77
N HIS A 45 2.77 -23.32 0.66
CA HIS A 45 3.66 -22.93 1.74
C HIS A 45 4.00 -21.45 1.60
N LEU A 46 3.69 -20.68 2.63
CA LEU A 46 4.09 -19.28 2.68
C LEU A 46 5.60 -19.23 2.91
N ILE A 47 6.33 -18.69 1.93
CA ILE A 47 7.79 -18.61 1.98
C ILE A 47 8.28 -17.19 2.28
N GLY A 48 9.44 -17.13 2.94
CA GLY A 48 10.21 -15.89 3.03
C GLY A 48 10.84 -15.56 1.68
N CYS A 49 10.79 -14.30 1.30
CA CYS A 49 11.41 -13.76 0.09
C CYS A 49 12.68 -12.99 0.46
N ASP A 50 13.79 -13.33 -0.19
CA ASP A 50 15.03 -12.55 -0.10
C ASP A 50 15.02 -11.38 -1.11
N LEU A 51 16.03 -10.50 -1.01
CA LEU A 51 16.10 -9.30 -1.86
C LEU A 51 16.26 -9.64 -3.36
N ALA A 52 17.00 -10.71 -3.69
CA ALA A 52 17.20 -11.15 -5.06
C ALA A 52 15.87 -11.62 -5.69
N THR A 53 15.11 -12.43 -4.96
CA THR A 53 13.79 -12.90 -5.36
C THR A 53 12.81 -11.74 -5.48
N ALA A 54 12.80 -10.80 -4.53
CA ALA A 54 11.96 -9.60 -4.59
C ALA A 54 12.24 -8.76 -5.87
N ARG A 55 13.51 -8.61 -6.24
CA ARG A 55 13.91 -7.94 -7.48
C ARG A 55 13.46 -8.70 -8.72
N GLY A 56 13.56 -10.03 -8.71
CA GLY A 56 13.04 -10.90 -9.77
C GLY A 56 11.53 -10.72 -9.96
N ILE A 57 10.77 -10.73 -8.86
CA ILE A 57 9.33 -10.51 -8.88
C ILE A 57 9.01 -9.13 -9.48
N LEU A 58 9.65 -8.07 -8.96
CA LEU A 58 9.42 -6.71 -9.44
C LEU A 58 9.67 -6.59 -10.95
N SER A 59 10.72 -7.25 -11.46
CA SER A 59 11.05 -7.24 -12.89
C SER A 59 9.95 -7.84 -13.78
N LEU A 60 9.15 -8.75 -13.23
CA LEU A 60 8.06 -9.43 -13.93
C LEU A 60 6.69 -8.73 -13.83
N ILE A 61 6.54 -7.78 -12.89
CA ILE A 61 5.25 -7.09 -12.61
C ILE A 61 5.31 -5.58 -12.84
N ASN A 62 6.46 -5.03 -13.26
CA ASN A 62 6.69 -3.59 -13.34
C ASN A 62 5.84 -2.86 -14.40
N ASP A 63 5.24 -3.59 -15.33
CA ASP A 63 4.38 -3.08 -16.40
C ASP A 63 2.91 -2.95 -15.95
N ILE A 64 2.53 -3.59 -14.84
CA ILE A 64 1.18 -3.56 -14.29
C ILE A 64 1.18 -2.75 -12.98
N LEU A 65 0.98 -1.43 -13.11
CA LEU A 65 1.04 -0.48 -11.99
C LEU A 65 0.21 -0.89 -10.74
N PRO A 66 -1.05 -1.37 -10.85
CA PRO A 66 -1.79 -1.88 -9.69
C PRO A 66 -1.07 -3.00 -8.92
N VAL A 67 -0.45 -3.93 -9.64
CA VAL A 67 0.26 -5.08 -9.06
C VAL A 67 1.54 -4.61 -8.38
N MET A 68 2.28 -3.71 -9.03
CA MET A 68 3.47 -3.09 -8.44
C MET A 68 3.14 -2.31 -7.15
N ASN A 69 2.06 -1.52 -7.15
CA ASN A 69 1.65 -0.78 -5.95
C ASN A 69 1.32 -1.73 -4.80
N VAL A 70 0.52 -2.78 -5.06
CA VAL A 70 0.18 -3.79 -4.06
C VAL A 70 1.43 -4.53 -3.57
N PHE A 71 2.40 -4.80 -4.43
CA PHE A 71 3.66 -5.41 -4.04
C PHE A 71 4.42 -4.55 -3.03
N PHE A 72 4.53 -3.24 -3.26
CA PHE A 72 5.17 -2.33 -2.30
C PHE A 72 4.34 -2.09 -1.03
N GLU A 73 3.02 -2.22 -1.09
CA GLU A 73 2.18 -2.19 0.11
C GLU A 73 2.52 -3.31 1.10
N LEU A 74 3.08 -4.44 0.65
CA LEU A 74 3.52 -5.52 1.53
C LEU A 74 4.69 -5.13 2.44
N ALA A 75 5.46 -4.11 2.06
CA ALA A 75 6.54 -3.55 2.86
C ALA A 75 6.08 -2.51 3.88
N ARG A 76 4.84 -2.02 3.79
CA ARG A 76 4.35 -1.04 4.75
C ARG A 76 4.41 -1.60 6.16
N GLU A 77 4.71 -0.70 7.09
CA GLU A 77 4.71 -1.01 8.52
C GLU A 77 3.33 -1.52 8.93
N PRO A 78 3.21 -2.78 9.40
CA PRO A 78 1.94 -3.34 9.78
C PRO A 78 1.48 -2.75 11.12
N ALA A 79 0.17 -2.78 11.35
CA ALA A 79 -0.36 -2.45 12.67
C ALA A 79 0.02 -3.50 13.73
N VAL A 80 0.25 -4.76 13.33
CA VAL A 80 0.55 -5.90 14.22
C VAL A 80 1.50 -6.88 13.53
N ALA A 81 2.62 -7.20 14.20
CA ALA A 81 3.44 -8.37 13.90
C ALA A 81 3.04 -9.53 14.82
N THR A 82 2.89 -10.73 14.26
CA THR A 82 2.56 -11.92 15.04
C THR A 82 3.81 -12.52 15.68
N ALA A 83 3.62 -13.32 16.74
CA ALA A 83 4.72 -14.02 17.40
C ALA A 83 5.44 -15.02 16.47
N GLN A 84 4.81 -15.40 15.35
CA GLN A 84 5.34 -16.31 14.34
C GLN A 84 6.15 -15.60 13.24
N GLY A 85 6.42 -14.29 13.38
CA GLY A 85 7.17 -13.54 12.38
C GLY A 85 6.38 -13.26 11.09
N LEU A 86 5.05 -13.28 11.18
CA LEU A 86 4.16 -12.84 10.10
C LEU A 86 3.65 -11.43 10.38
N ARG A 87 3.41 -10.68 9.31
CA ARG A 87 2.75 -9.38 9.35
C ARG A 87 1.34 -9.54 8.81
N ALA A 88 0.38 -8.92 9.48
CA ALA A 88 -1.01 -8.87 9.02
C ALA A 88 -1.32 -7.47 8.48
N LEU A 89 -1.69 -7.38 7.20
CA LEU A 89 -2.05 -6.16 6.50
C LEU A 89 -3.54 -6.20 6.15
N ARG A 90 -4.29 -5.14 6.45
CA ARG A 90 -5.71 -5.08 6.11
C ARG A 90 -5.90 -4.84 4.61
N LEU A 91 -6.70 -5.66 3.95
CA LEU A 91 -6.95 -5.53 2.51
C LEU A 91 -7.60 -4.19 2.15
N ASP A 92 -8.50 -3.66 3.00
CA ASP A 92 -9.11 -2.34 2.80
C ASP A 92 -8.08 -1.21 2.81
N ASP A 93 -7.09 -1.30 3.71
CA ASP A 93 -6.04 -0.29 3.83
C ASP A 93 -5.14 -0.33 2.60
N MET A 94 -4.73 -1.54 2.18
CA MET A 94 -3.96 -1.76 0.95
C MET A 94 -4.72 -1.22 -0.28
N ALA A 95 -6.03 -1.49 -0.38
CA ALA A 95 -6.85 -0.99 -1.48
C ALA A 95 -6.85 0.55 -1.53
N ARG A 96 -7.02 1.21 -0.38
CA ARG A 96 -7.00 2.68 -0.31
C ARG A 96 -5.65 3.27 -0.69
N HIS A 97 -4.54 2.72 -0.18
CA HIS A 97 -3.21 3.24 -0.50
C HIS A 97 -2.81 2.98 -1.95
N ALA A 98 -3.13 1.79 -2.48
CA ALA A 98 -2.89 1.44 -3.88
C ALA A 98 -3.90 2.08 -4.86
N ARG A 99 -4.89 2.83 -4.35
CA ARG A 99 -5.98 3.49 -5.12
C ARG A 99 -6.84 2.50 -5.93
N LEU A 100 -7.09 1.33 -5.36
CA LEU A 100 -7.95 0.29 -5.92
C LEU A 100 -9.40 0.45 -5.44
N GLN A 101 -10.34 -0.14 -6.19
CA GLN A 101 -11.77 -0.01 -5.91
C GLN A 101 -12.23 -0.79 -4.67
N GLY A 102 -11.48 -1.82 -4.27
CA GLY A 102 -11.84 -2.68 -3.15
C GLY A 102 -10.88 -3.85 -2.93
N PRO A 103 -11.10 -4.63 -1.86
CA PRO A 103 -10.23 -5.73 -1.45
C PRO A 103 -10.12 -6.84 -2.51
N GLU A 104 -11.13 -7.05 -3.35
CA GLU A 104 -11.13 -8.04 -4.42
C GLU A 104 -10.08 -7.75 -5.49
N GLN A 105 -9.85 -6.47 -5.81
CA GLN A 105 -8.78 -6.05 -6.71
C GLN A 105 -7.40 -6.24 -6.07
N VAL A 106 -7.27 -6.00 -4.76
CA VAL A 106 -6.04 -6.32 -4.02
C VAL A 106 -5.75 -7.81 -4.10
N MET A 107 -6.74 -8.67 -3.85
CA MET A 107 -6.59 -10.12 -3.95
C MET A 107 -6.18 -10.58 -5.36
N ALA A 108 -6.69 -9.93 -6.41
CA ALA A 108 -6.26 -10.21 -7.78
C ALA A 108 -4.80 -9.83 -8.03
N CYS A 109 -4.37 -8.67 -7.52
CA CYS A 109 -2.98 -8.25 -7.60
C CYS A 109 -2.04 -9.16 -6.80
N LEU A 110 -2.44 -9.59 -5.60
CA LEU A 110 -1.68 -10.53 -4.77
C LEU A 110 -1.48 -11.88 -5.47
N ARG A 111 -2.50 -12.40 -6.16
CA ARG A 111 -2.35 -13.62 -6.99
C ARG A 111 -1.33 -13.44 -8.10
N ALA A 112 -1.33 -12.29 -8.79
CA ALA A 112 -0.33 -12.00 -9.82
C ALA A 112 1.10 -11.91 -9.24
N VAL A 113 1.25 -11.41 -8.01
CA VAL A 113 2.52 -11.42 -7.27
C VAL A 113 2.95 -12.85 -6.95
N ASP A 114 2.05 -13.69 -6.44
CA ASP A 114 2.36 -15.10 -6.15
C ASP A 114 2.74 -15.87 -7.43
N GLU A 115 2.05 -15.63 -8.56
CA GLU A 115 2.41 -16.20 -9.86
C GLU A 115 3.78 -15.73 -10.36
N ALA A 116 4.16 -14.47 -10.07
CA ALA A 116 5.51 -13.98 -10.37
C ALA A 116 6.57 -14.65 -9.48
N LEU A 117 6.28 -14.85 -8.19
CA LEU A 117 7.16 -15.59 -7.28
C LEU A 117 7.38 -17.02 -7.77
N GLN A 118 6.32 -17.73 -8.15
CA GLN A 118 6.39 -19.11 -8.65
C GLN A 118 7.30 -19.21 -9.89
N ARG A 119 7.21 -18.23 -10.79
CA ARG A 119 8.08 -18.14 -11.97
C ARG A 119 9.55 -17.89 -11.62
N VAL A 120 9.83 -17.03 -10.64
CA VAL A 120 11.21 -16.70 -10.22
C VAL A 120 11.85 -17.84 -9.43
N SER A 121 11.09 -18.46 -8.53
CA SER A 121 11.56 -19.52 -7.64
C SER A 121 11.58 -20.91 -8.29
N GLY A 122 10.80 -21.10 -9.37
CA GLY A 122 10.56 -22.43 -9.95
C GLY A 122 9.71 -23.35 -9.06
N ALA A 123 9.14 -22.84 -7.97
CA ALA A 123 8.34 -23.60 -7.02
C ALA A 123 6.85 -23.27 -7.21
N PRO A 124 6.03 -24.17 -7.79
CA PRO A 124 4.63 -23.87 -8.13
C PRO A 124 3.73 -23.70 -6.90
N ASP A 125 4.12 -24.26 -5.76
CA ASP A 125 3.34 -24.19 -4.51
C ASP A 125 3.79 -23.05 -3.58
N ALA A 126 4.78 -22.25 -4.01
CA ALA A 126 5.26 -21.12 -3.24
C ALA A 126 4.23 -19.98 -3.26
N LEU A 127 3.91 -19.48 -2.08
CA LEU A 127 3.14 -18.26 -1.91
C LEU A 127 3.95 -17.22 -1.15
N LEU A 128 3.83 -15.98 -1.58
CA LEU A 128 4.37 -14.83 -0.88
C LEU A 128 3.36 -14.34 0.17
N THR A 129 2.07 -14.53 -0.11
CA THR A 129 0.97 -14.06 0.75
C THR A 129 -0.07 -15.13 1.04
N ALA A 130 -0.72 -15.03 2.20
CA ALA A 130 -1.89 -15.83 2.55
C ALA A 130 -3.00 -14.93 3.07
N LEU A 131 -4.25 -15.23 2.76
CA LEU A 131 -5.38 -14.45 3.24
C LEU A 131 -6.00 -15.11 4.47
N ASP A 132 -6.24 -14.34 5.52
CA ASP A 132 -7.11 -14.80 6.59
C ASP A 132 -8.59 -14.57 6.23
N GLY A 133 -9.48 -15.34 6.84
CA GLY A 133 -10.92 -15.18 6.64
C GLY A 133 -11.49 -13.88 7.23
N ALA A 134 -10.67 -13.02 7.83
CA ALA A 134 -11.03 -11.78 8.48
C ALA A 134 -10.63 -10.53 7.65
N GLY A 135 -10.12 -10.72 6.44
CA GLY A 135 -9.77 -9.62 5.53
C GLY A 135 -8.34 -9.10 5.69
N HIS A 136 -7.44 -9.90 6.24
CA HIS A 136 -6.01 -9.61 6.30
C HIS A 136 -5.22 -10.43 5.29
N CYS A 137 -4.21 -9.79 4.71
CA CYS A 137 -3.11 -10.41 4.02
C CYS A 137 -1.98 -10.67 5.02
N LEU A 138 -1.59 -11.94 5.15
CA LEU A 138 -0.44 -12.40 5.91
C LEU A 138 0.78 -12.48 4.99
N VAL A 139 1.90 -11.95 5.45
CA VAL A 139 3.18 -12.00 4.74
C VAL A 139 4.31 -12.25 5.73
N ALA A 140 5.36 -12.96 5.33
CA ALA A 140 6.54 -13.14 6.18
C ALA A 140 7.22 -11.79 6.44
N ASP A 141 7.67 -11.57 7.67
CA ASP A 141 8.38 -10.33 8.04
C ASP A 141 9.67 -10.13 7.22
N THR A 142 10.37 -11.23 6.91
CA THR A 142 11.55 -11.23 6.04
C THR A 142 11.21 -10.71 4.64
N THR A 143 10.10 -11.17 4.06
CA THR A 143 9.60 -10.69 2.77
C THR A 143 9.33 -9.19 2.79
N ALA A 144 8.61 -8.70 3.81
CA ALA A 144 8.31 -7.27 3.93
C ALA A 144 9.58 -6.41 4.03
N ARG A 145 10.59 -6.89 4.79
CA ARG A 145 11.90 -6.21 4.88
C ARG A 145 12.66 -6.22 3.56
N SER A 146 12.67 -7.34 2.82
CA SER A 146 13.30 -7.43 1.50
C SER A 146 12.66 -6.47 0.50
N ILE A 147 11.33 -6.38 0.49
CA ILE A 147 10.60 -5.44 -0.39
C ILE A 147 10.89 -3.99 0.02
N LEU A 148 10.96 -3.68 1.32
CA LEU A 148 11.33 -2.35 1.80
C LEU A 148 12.75 -1.96 1.37
N ALA A 149 13.72 -2.87 1.51
CA ALA A 149 15.09 -2.64 1.07
C ALA A 149 15.15 -2.39 -0.44
N LEU A 150 14.39 -3.15 -1.24
CA LEU A 150 14.28 -2.93 -2.68
C LEU A 150 13.71 -1.55 -3.02
N TRP A 151 12.67 -1.11 -2.32
CA TRP A 151 12.13 0.24 -2.49
C TRP A 151 13.18 1.32 -2.20
N GLN A 152 13.94 1.16 -1.10
CA GLN A 152 15.01 2.09 -0.73
C GLN A 152 16.12 2.15 -1.78
N GLU A 153 16.52 1.01 -2.38
CA GLU A 153 17.47 0.97 -3.50
C GLU A 153 16.96 1.78 -4.70
N ILE A 154 15.68 1.62 -5.06
CA ILE A 154 15.07 2.31 -6.21
C ILE A 154 15.03 3.82 -5.97
N VAL A 155 14.66 4.26 -4.78
CA VAL A 155 14.62 5.69 -4.42
C VAL A 155 16.03 6.28 -4.41
N ALA A 156 16.99 5.61 -3.77
CA ALA A 156 18.37 6.07 -3.72
C ALA A 156 19.00 6.18 -5.13
N ALA A 157 18.71 5.23 -6.02
CA ALA A 157 19.17 5.29 -7.42
C ALA A 157 18.56 6.47 -8.20
N ARG A 158 17.33 6.90 -7.86
CA ARG A 158 16.70 8.08 -8.47
C ARG A 158 17.27 9.39 -7.94
N ASP A 159 17.57 9.46 -6.66
CA ASP A 159 18.18 10.66 -6.06
C ASP A 159 19.60 10.93 -6.59
N LEU A 160 20.30 9.87 -7.01
CA LEU A 160 21.63 9.94 -7.64
C LEU A 160 21.59 10.15 -9.16
N ALA A 161 20.42 10.01 -9.80
CA ALA A 161 20.30 10.23 -11.24
C ALA A 161 20.45 11.74 -11.52
N PRO A 162 21.36 12.18 -12.42
CA PRO A 162 21.48 13.57 -12.80
C PRO A 162 20.12 14.06 -13.28
N ARG A 163 19.53 15.05 -12.60
CA ARG A 163 18.35 15.74 -13.09
C ARG A 163 18.70 16.26 -14.50
N PRO A 164 18.01 15.85 -15.57
CA PRO A 164 18.30 16.39 -16.88
C PRO A 164 18.18 17.91 -16.77
N ALA A 165 19.26 18.60 -17.15
CA ALA A 165 19.34 20.06 -17.18
C ALA A 165 18.40 20.57 -18.29
N ALA A 166 17.10 20.55 -18.02
CA ALA A 166 16.09 21.26 -18.79
C ALA A 166 15.70 22.52 -18.02
N ASP A 167 15.70 23.63 -18.75
CA ASP A 167 15.47 25.02 -18.33
C ASP A 167 16.67 25.78 -17.73
N ALA A 168 17.81 25.69 -18.41
CA ALA A 168 18.64 26.86 -18.62
C ALA A 168 18.58 27.22 -20.11
N ALA A 169 17.42 27.73 -20.55
CA ALA A 169 17.34 28.41 -21.83
C ALA A 169 18.23 29.68 -21.73
N PRO A 170 19.22 29.87 -22.62
CA PRO A 170 19.94 31.12 -22.68
C PRO A 170 18.98 32.17 -23.26
N TYR A 171 18.50 33.10 -22.42
CA TYR A 171 17.99 34.37 -22.90
C TYR A 171 19.16 35.12 -23.54
N ALA A 172 19.39 34.87 -24.82
CA ALA A 172 20.36 35.58 -25.64
C ALA A 172 19.68 36.03 -26.93
N GLY A 173 19.40 37.33 -27.03
CA GLY A 173 19.23 38.05 -28.29
C GLY A 173 17.89 38.76 -28.47
N GLY A 174 17.90 40.09 -28.44
CA GLY A 174 16.83 40.87 -29.08
C GLY A 174 16.49 42.27 -28.57
N MET A 175 17.44 43.09 -28.12
CA MET A 175 17.24 44.56 -28.15
C MET A 175 17.71 45.08 -29.51
N ALA A 176 16.78 45.46 -30.40
CA ALA A 176 16.87 46.56 -31.38
C ALA A 176 15.69 46.48 -32.38
N GLY A 177 14.86 47.52 -32.47
CA GLY A 177 13.86 47.65 -33.53
C GLY A 177 12.69 48.58 -33.24
N GLN A 178 12.97 49.86 -33.02
CA GLN A 178 11.97 50.93 -33.06
C GLN A 178 11.49 51.14 -34.51
N GLN A 179 10.18 51.03 -34.77
CA GLN A 179 9.45 51.59 -35.93
C GLN A 179 7.96 51.53 -35.59
N ALA A 180 7.36 52.61 -35.09
CA ALA A 180 6.66 53.64 -35.86
C ALA A 180 5.41 53.09 -36.60
N TYR A 181 4.25 53.15 -35.95
CA TYR A 181 2.96 53.12 -36.63
C TYR A 181 2.23 54.41 -36.28
N ASP A 182 2.17 55.25 -37.29
CA ASP A 182 1.45 56.50 -37.37
C ASP A 182 -0.04 56.22 -37.71
N SER A 183 -0.90 57.03 -37.09
CA SER A 183 -2.24 57.48 -37.48
C SER A 183 -3.29 56.54 -38.08
N GLY A 184 -4.47 56.56 -37.45
CA GLY A 184 -5.73 56.16 -38.08
C GLY A 184 -6.94 56.11 -37.15
N MET A 185 -7.34 57.23 -36.55
CA MET A 185 -8.74 57.43 -36.09
C MET A 185 -9.63 57.66 -37.34
N PRO A 186 -10.89 57.19 -37.34
CA PRO A 186 -12.01 58.04 -36.90
C PRO A 186 -13.01 57.29 -36.00
N ALA A 187 -13.43 57.89 -34.89
CA ALA A 187 -14.60 58.76 -34.74
C ALA A 187 -15.95 58.02 -34.74
N GLY A 188 -16.54 57.97 -33.53
CA GLY A 188 -17.91 57.50 -33.26
C GLY A 188 -18.24 57.75 -31.79
N ALA A 189 -18.59 59.00 -31.48
CA ALA A 189 -18.89 59.51 -30.15
C ALA A 189 -20.20 58.96 -29.53
N PRO A 190 -20.38 59.08 -28.20
CA PRO A 190 -21.54 58.59 -27.45
C PRO A 190 -22.65 59.66 -27.32
N PRO A 191 -23.76 59.33 -26.66
CA PRO A 191 -24.26 60.24 -25.61
C PRO A 191 -24.62 59.40 -24.35
N GLY A 192 -24.25 59.76 -23.12
CA GLY A 192 -24.67 60.98 -22.39
C GLY A 192 -26.21 61.03 -22.29
N ALA A 193 -26.89 61.28 -21.18
CA ALA A 193 -26.58 61.57 -19.80
C ALA A 193 -27.95 61.65 -19.10
N MET A 194 -28.02 61.22 -17.83
CA MET A 194 -28.89 61.72 -16.75
C MET A 194 -30.43 61.68 -16.85
N ASP A 195 -30.98 61.67 -15.62
CA ASP A 195 -32.34 62.01 -15.20
C ASP A 195 -33.42 60.98 -15.51
N GLY A 196 -34.24 60.50 -14.58
CA GLY A 196 -34.54 60.91 -13.22
C GLY A 196 -35.93 60.38 -12.86
N HIS A 197 -36.26 60.48 -11.58
CA HIS A 197 -37.60 60.41 -11.00
C HIS A 197 -38.27 59.06 -10.69
N ALA A 198 -38.72 59.05 -9.43
CA ALA A 198 -39.53 58.07 -8.73
C ALA A 198 -41.04 58.32 -8.95
N ALA A 199 -41.85 57.46 -8.30
CA ALA A 199 -43.30 57.51 -8.08
C ALA A 199 -44.14 57.06 -9.30
N ALA A 200 -45.15 56.19 -9.17
CA ALA A 200 -45.91 55.71 -8.01
C ALA A 200 -46.41 54.28 -8.27
#